data_AF-A0A8J2IGY8-F1
#
_entry.id   AF-A0A8J2IGY8-F1
#
_cell.length_a   1.000
_cell.length_b   1.000
_cell.length_c   1.000
_cell.angle_alpha   90.00
_cell.angle_beta   90.00
_cell.angle_gamma   90.00
#
_symmetry.space_group_name_H-M   'P 1'
#
loop_
_entity.id
_entity.type
_entity.pdbx_description
1 polymer ?
#
loop_
_entity_poly.entity_id
_entity_poly.type
_entity_poly.pdbx_seq_one_letter_code
_entity_poly.pdbx_strand_id
1 'polypeptide(L)'
;MEPARLLHYRSRGWEEALEAARDFVGQLTLAEKAGMITGTTGPCMGDIAPISRLNFTGLYLQDRPQAIRDAPFVSVFPAQLSVAASWDLSLAHQHALYMGTGFRAKGAHVVLGPVAGPLGRSPFGGRNWEGFSPDAYLSGELVAVTVQGIQSAGVQAATKHYIANEQEIQRNPTFSANRTIIEAISSNIDDKGYVVSDCFAAHAGVPSANAGLDMNMPGSMNFLGKSASYFGENITAAVNNGSLSSDRLDDMVVRVLIPYFHLKQDKD
;
A
#
# COMPACT_ATOMS: atom_id res chain seq x y z
N MET A 1 -18.29 -7.46 39.32
CA MET A 1 -18.30 -6.70 38.06
C MET A 1 -16.84 -6.55 37.66
N GLU A 2 -16.36 -7.41 36.77
CA GLU A 2 -14.95 -7.47 36.35
C GLU A 2 -14.71 -6.42 35.26
N PRO A 3 -13.61 -5.64 35.30
CA PRO A 3 -13.35 -4.62 34.29
C PRO A 3 -12.99 -5.25 32.93
N ALA A 4 -13.56 -4.68 31.88
CA ALA A 4 -13.41 -5.12 30.50
C ALA A 4 -11.94 -5.25 30.10
N ARG A 5 -11.50 -6.48 29.80
CA ARG A 5 -10.23 -6.75 29.11
C ARG A 5 -10.32 -6.17 27.70
N LEU A 6 -9.47 -5.20 27.41
CA LEU A 6 -9.13 -4.78 26.05
C LEU A 6 -8.75 -6.03 25.24
N LEU A 7 -9.52 -6.32 24.19
CA LEU A 7 -9.25 -7.42 23.26
C LEU A 7 -7.90 -7.16 22.58
N HIS A 8 -6.85 -7.82 23.06
CA HIS A 8 -5.67 -8.11 22.25
C HIS A 8 -6.13 -9.01 21.09
N TYR A 9 -6.39 -8.42 19.93
CA TYR A 9 -6.55 -9.16 18.69
C TYR A 9 -5.20 -9.79 18.35
N ARG A 10 -4.96 -11.03 18.82
CA ARG A 10 -3.83 -11.84 18.33
C ARG A 10 -4.12 -12.13 16.86
N SER A 11 -3.26 -11.63 15.98
CA SER A 11 -3.28 -11.87 14.53
C SER A 11 -3.05 -13.34 14.22
N ARG A 12 -4.10 -14.17 14.32
CA ARG A 12 -3.98 -15.61 14.04
C ARG A 12 -3.46 -15.84 12.62
N GLY A 13 -2.36 -16.57 12.49
CA GLY A 13 -1.77 -17.01 11.21
C GLY A 13 -0.62 -16.15 10.69
N TRP A 14 -0.24 -15.09 11.39
CA TRP A 14 0.82 -14.16 10.99
C TRP A 14 2.00 -14.17 11.98
N GLU A 15 1.94 -14.99 13.03
CA GLU A 15 2.93 -15.02 14.11
C GLU A 15 4.33 -15.41 13.63
N GLU A 16 4.44 -16.45 12.79
CA GLU A 16 5.72 -16.88 12.21
C GLU A 16 6.31 -15.80 11.29
N ALA A 17 5.47 -15.14 10.49
CA ALA A 17 5.89 -14.07 9.60
C ALA A 17 6.31 -12.81 10.39
N LEU A 18 5.64 -12.52 11.51
CA LEU A 18 6.01 -11.44 12.42
C LEU A 18 7.35 -11.70 13.10
N GLU A 19 7.61 -12.93 13.53
CA GLU A 19 8.90 -13.33 14.10
C GLU A 19 10.02 -13.23 13.06
N ALA A 20 9.81 -13.79 11.86
CA ALA A 20 10.76 -13.67 10.74
C ALA A 20 11.03 -12.21 10.35
N ALA A 21 9.99 -11.36 10.33
CA ALA A 21 10.14 -9.93 10.07
C ALA A 21 11.01 -9.25 11.13
N ARG A 22 10.78 -9.52 12.42
CA ARG A 22 11.58 -8.96 13.52
C ARG A 22 13.04 -9.41 13.46
N ASP A 23 13.28 -10.69 13.19
CA ASP A 23 14.62 -11.25 13.04
C ASP A 23 15.37 -10.64 11.86
N PHE A 24 14.67 -10.38 10.75
CA PHE A 24 15.23 -9.68 9.61
C PHE A 24 15.54 -8.21 9.95
N VAL A 25 14.61 -7.50 10.59
CA VAL A 25 14.82 -6.09 11.01
C VAL A 25 16.00 -5.96 11.98
N GLY A 26 16.21 -6.94 12.87
CA GLY A 26 17.36 -6.98 13.79
C GLY A 26 18.72 -7.03 13.09
N GLN A 27 18.76 -7.42 11.81
CA GLN A 27 20.00 -7.50 11.00
C GLN A 27 20.24 -6.24 10.16
N LEU A 28 19.27 -5.33 10.06
CA LEU A 28 19.34 -4.11 9.26
C LEU A 28 20.07 -3.00 10.00
N THR A 29 20.93 -2.30 9.26
CA THR A 29 21.46 -1.00 9.67
C THR A 29 20.36 0.07 9.63
N LEU A 30 20.58 1.20 10.31
CA LEU A 30 19.64 2.33 10.28
C LEU A 30 19.33 2.82 8.86
N ALA A 31 20.36 2.89 8.00
CA ALA A 31 20.20 3.30 6.61
C ALA A 31 19.39 2.29 5.79
N GLU A 32 19.62 0.99 5.99
CA GLU A 32 18.84 -0.08 5.36
C GLU A 32 17.37 -0.03 5.82
N LYS A 33 17.11 0.19 7.11
CA LYS A 33 15.74 0.37 7.66
C LYS A 33 15.03 1.56 7.00
N ALA A 34 15.69 2.72 6.93
CA ALA A 34 15.13 3.89 6.27
C ALA A 34 14.89 3.65 4.76
N GLY A 35 15.76 2.87 4.11
CA GLY A 35 15.60 2.45 2.72
C GLY A 35 14.38 1.54 2.51
N MET A 36 14.06 0.66 3.45
CA MET A 36 12.92 -0.27 3.33
C MET A 36 11.54 0.41 3.35
N ILE A 37 11.46 1.65 3.85
CA ILE A 37 10.23 2.44 3.94
C ILE A 37 10.19 3.60 2.94
N THR A 38 11.17 3.68 2.04
CA THR A 38 11.32 4.77 1.08
C THR A 38 11.40 4.20 -0.32
N GLY A 39 10.45 4.59 -1.17
CA GLY A 39 10.48 4.22 -2.59
C GLY A 39 11.77 4.68 -3.28
N THR A 40 12.21 3.91 -4.26
CA THR A 40 13.32 4.22 -5.15
C THR A 40 12.88 4.14 -6.61
N THR A 41 13.71 4.63 -7.52
CA THR A 41 13.48 4.47 -8.95
C THR A 41 13.71 3.02 -9.36
N GLY A 42 12.74 2.42 -10.04
CA GLY A 42 12.84 1.08 -10.59
C GLY A 42 11.86 0.83 -11.73
N PRO A 43 11.71 -0.44 -12.16
CA PRO A 43 10.84 -0.82 -13.28
C PRO A 43 9.34 -0.82 -12.94
N CYS A 44 8.97 -0.71 -11.66
CA CYS A 44 7.57 -0.73 -11.22
C CYS A 44 7.04 0.67 -10.92
N MET A 45 5.77 0.78 -10.56
CA MET A 45 5.21 2.08 -10.14
C MET A 45 5.80 2.54 -8.79
N GLY A 46 6.16 1.58 -7.94
CA GLY A 46 6.95 1.81 -6.74
C GLY A 46 7.89 0.64 -6.50
N ASP A 47 9.11 0.95 -6.07
CA ASP A 47 10.15 -0.04 -5.84
C ASP A 47 10.80 0.20 -4.47
N ILE A 48 11.09 -0.87 -3.74
CA ILE A 48 12.01 -0.86 -2.59
C ILE A 48 13.32 -1.49 -3.04
N ALA A 49 14.44 -0.83 -2.73
CA ALA A 49 15.76 -1.27 -3.16
C ALA A 49 16.16 -2.63 -2.56
N PRO A 50 16.94 -3.45 -3.30
CA PRO A 50 17.50 -4.69 -2.76
C PRO A 50 18.53 -4.43 -1.66
N ILE A 51 18.72 -5.42 -0.79
CA ILE A 51 19.76 -5.47 0.23
C ILE A 51 20.57 -6.76 0.04
N SER A 52 21.58 -6.69 -0.82
CA SER A 52 22.33 -7.88 -1.27
C SER A 52 23.00 -8.66 -0.15
N ARG A 53 23.48 -7.98 0.92
CA ARG A 53 24.12 -8.63 2.08
C ARG A 53 23.16 -9.58 2.82
N LEU A 54 21.86 -9.30 2.77
CA LEU A 54 20.81 -10.10 3.41
C LEU A 54 19.99 -10.91 2.40
N ASN A 55 20.46 -11.02 1.16
CA ASN A 55 19.77 -11.72 0.06
C ASN A 55 18.32 -11.25 -0.17
N PHE A 56 18.05 -9.97 0.08
CA PHE A 56 16.75 -9.36 -0.18
C PHE A 56 16.76 -8.68 -1.55
N THR A 57 15.85 -9.07 -2.43
CA THR A 57 15.81 -8.65 -3.84
C THR A 57 15.03 -7.35 -4.07
N GLY A 58 14.44 -6.78 -3.02
CA GLY A 58 13.58 -5.59 -3.09
C GLY A 58 12.10 -5.95 -3.07
N LEU A 59 11.25 -4.92 -3.12
CA LEU A 59 9.80 -5.08 -3.30
C LEU A 59 9.35 -4.31 -4.52
N TYR A 60 8.50 -4.94 -5.32
CA TYR A 60 7.93 -4.35 -6.53
C TYR A 60 6.43 -4.14 -6.34
N LEU A 61 6.02 -2.88 -6.27
CA LEU A 61 4.65 -2.44 -6.13
C LEU A 61 4.13 -2.03 -7.49
N GLN A 62 3.11 -2.73 -7.97
CA GLN A 62 2.68 -2.61 -9.35
C GLN A 62 1.17 -2.31 -9.44
N ASP A 63 0.85 -1.34 -10.28
CA ASP A 63 -0.50 -1.03 -10.72
C ASP A 63 -0.96 -2.09 -11.72
N ARG A 64 -2.25 -2.35 -11.94
CA ARG A 64 -3.48 -1.70 -11.47
C ARG A 64 -4.47 -2.75 -10.92
N PRO A 65 -5.59 -2.32 -10.29
CA PRO A 65 -6.66 -3.21 -9.79
C PRO A 65 -7.35 -4.14 -10.81
N GLN A 66 -6.99 -4.07 -12.10
CA GLN A 66 -7.58 -4.84 -13.21
C GLN A 66 -6.54 -5.60 -14.08
N ALA A 67 -5.25 -5.29 -13.95
CA ALA A 67 -4.14 -5.91 -14.70
C ALA A 67 -2.84 -5.18 -14.38
N ILE A 68 -1.71 -5.82 -14.64
CA ILE A 68 -0.40 -5.16 -14.62
C ILE A 68 -0.38 -4.02 -15.64
N ARG A 69 0.04 -2.85 -15.20
CA ARG A 69 0.20 -1.66 -16.01
C ARG A 69 1.48 -1.72 -16.85
N ASP A 70 1.41 -1.20 -18.07
CA ASP A 70 2.58 -0.91 -18.92
C ASP A 70 3.49 -2.13 -19.15
N ALA A 71 2.91 -3.34 -19.22
CA ALA A 71 3.63 -4.60 -19.45
C ALA A 71 3.06 -5.38 -20.66
N PRO A 72 3.91 -5.99 -21.51
CA PRO A 72 3.46 -6.85 -22.60
C PRO A 72 3.11 -8.27 -22.09
N PHE A 73 2.32 -9.00 -22.89
CA PHE A 73 1.92 -10.38 -22.60
C PHE A 73 1.16 -10.52 -21.27
N VAL A 74 0.15 -9.68 -21.09
CA VAL A 74 -0.74 -9.68 -19.92
C VAL A 74 -2.20 -9.69 -20.38
N SER A 75 -3.07 -10.28 -19.55
CA SER A 75 -4.52 -10.20 -19.74
C SER A 75 -5.06 -8.94 -19.06
N VAL A 76 -6.01 -8.26 -19.71
CA VAL A 76 -6.77 -7.15 -19.11
C VAL A 76 -8.10 -7.71 -18.62
N PHE A 77 -8.33 -7.64 -17.32
CA PHE A 77 -9.54 -8.18 -16.71
C PHE A 77 -10.66 -7.13 -16.65
N PRO A 78 -11.93 -7.55 -16.47
CA PRO A 78 -13.01 -6.62 -16.18
C PRO A 78 -12.70 -5.74 -14.96
N ALA A 79 -13.17 -4.50 -14.99
CA ALA A 79 -13.08 -3.62 -13.84
C ALA A 79 -13.87 -4.18 -12.64
N GLN A 80 -13.50 -3.80 -11.42
CA GLN A 80 -14.12 -4.31 -10.20
C GLN A 80 -15.62 -3.99 -10.14
N LEU A 81 -16.07 -2.87 -10.72
CA LEU A 81 -17.49 -2.54 -10.87
C LEU A 81 -18.24 -3.56 -11.72
N SER A 82 -17.59 -4.08 -12.77
CA SER A 82 -18.16 -5.13 -13.62
C SER A 82 -18.22 -6.48 -12.90
N VAL A 83 -17.21 -6.77 -12.08
CA VAL A 83 -17.22 -7.95 -11.20
C VAL A 83 -18.33 -7.83 -10.15
N ALA A 84 -18.51 -6.65 -9.55
CA ALA A 84 -19.57 -6.39 -8.57
C ALA A 84 -20.97 -6.59 -9.17
N ALA A 85 -21.17 -6.23 -10.44
CA ALA A 85 -22.44 -6.44 -11.14
C ALA A 85 -22.84 -7.92 -11.28
N SER A 86 -21.93 -8.87 -11.04
CA SER A 86 -22.25 -10.31 -11.00
C SER A 86 -22.92 -10.75 -9.70
N TRP A 87 -22.70 -10.02 -8.59
CA TRP A 87 -23.09 -10.44 -7.24
C TRP A 87 -22.59 -11.83 -6.84
N ASP A 88 -21.47 -12.28 -7.43
CA ASP A 88 -20.91 -13.62 -7.22
C ASP A 88 -19.53 -13.54 -6.56
N LEU A 89 -19.47 -13.93 -5.28
CA LEU A 89 -18.23 -13.94 -4.49
C LEU A 89 -17.21 -14.96 -5.02
N SER A 90 -17.67 -16.08 -5.59
CA SER A 90 -16.80 -17.11 -6.15
C SER A 90 -16.14 -16.60 -7.43
N LEU A 91 -16.92 -15.91 -8.28
CA LEU A 91 -16.39 -15.26 -9.48
C LEU A 91 -15.38 -14.16 -9.10
N ALA A 92 -15.69 -13.33 -8.11
CA ALA A 92 -14.79 -12.27 -7.65
C ALA A 92 -13.46 -12.83 -7.11
N HIS A 93 -13.51 -13.90 -6.31
CA HIS A 93 -12.32 -14.59 -5.83
C HIS A 93 -11.50 -15.19 -6.98
N GLN A 94 -12.14 -15.91 -7.91
CA GLN A 94 -11.45 -16.54 -9.05
C GLN A 94 -10.81 -15.49 -9.97
N HIS A 95 -11.53 -14.41 -10.26
CA HIS A 95 -11.03 -13.25 -10.98
C HIS A 95 -9.75 -12.70 -10.32
N ALA A 96 -9.78 -12.50 -9.00
CA ALA A 96 -8.67 -11.97 -8.23
C ALA A 96 -7.46 -12.93 -8.19
N LEU A 97 -7.68 -14.24 -8.07
CA LEU A 97 -6.63 -15.26 -8.13
C LEU A 97 -5.89 -15.24 -9.47
N TYR A 98 -6.60 -15.19 -10.60
CA TYR A 98 -5.97 -15.15 -11.92
C TYR A 98 -5.23 -13.85 -12.17
N MET A 99 -5.79 -12.73 -11.73
CA MET A 99 -5.08 -11.45 -11.74
C MET A 99 -3.79 -11.55 -10.92
N GLY A 100 -3.88 -11.97 -9.66
CA GLY A 100 -2.73 -12.13 -8.76
C GLY A 100 -1.65 -13.06 -9.33
N THR A 101 -2.05 -14.15 -9.99
CA THR A 101 -1.12 -15.07 -10.67
C THR A 101 -0.34 -14.36 -11.78
N GLY A 102 -1.00 -13.48 -12.54
CA GLY A 102 -0.35 -12.63 -13.54
C GLY A 102 0.69 -11.70 -12.92
N PHE A 103 0.32 -11.01 -11.83
CA PHE A 103 1.24 -10.14 -11.06
C PHE A 103 2.46 -10.92 -10.58
N ARG A 104 2.23 -12.10 -9.98
CA ARG A 104 3.29 -12.98 -9.51
C ARG A 104 4.23 -13.39 -10.63
N ALA A 105 3.68 -13.80 -11.78
CA ALA A 105 4.47 -14.25 -12.93
C ALA A 105 5.34 -13.14 -13.56
N LYS A 106 5.02 -11.86 -13.33
CA LYS A 106 5.85 -10.72 -13.73
C LYS A 106 6.78 -10.21 -12.63
N GLY A 107 6.85 -10.90 -11.49
CA GLY A 107 7.73 -10.55 -10.37
C GLY A 107 7.20 -9.44 -9.46
N ALA A 108 5.92 -9.05 -9.57
CA ALA A 108 5.35 -8.09 -8.63
C ALA A 108 5.17 -8.73 -7.24
N HIS A 109 5.54 -7.99 -6.21
CA HIS A 109 5.37 -8.38 -4.82
C HIS A 109 4.04 -7.87 -4.26
N VAL A 110 3.60 -6.70 -4.72
CA VAL A 110 2.39 -6.02 -4.24
C VAL A 110 1.54 -5.58 -5.42
N VAL A 111 0.26 -5.94 -5.40
CA VAL A 111 -0.77 -5.36 -6.27
C VAL A 111 -1.28 -4.08 -5.61
N LEU A 112 -1.23 -2.96 -6.33
CA LEU A 112 -1.85 -1.71 -5.90
C LEU A 112 -3.38 -1.76 -6.11
N GLY A 113 -4.04 -2.62 -5.35
CA GLY A 113 -5.48 -2.88 -5.34
C GLY A 113 -5.83 -4.00 -4.34
N PRO A 114 -7.12 -4.30 -4.12
CA PRO A 114 -8.30 -3.75 -4.81
C PRO A 114 -8.70 -2.34 -4.35
N VAL A 115 -9.74 -1.77 -4.97
CA VAL A 115 -10.24 -0.43 -4.62
C VAL A 115 -11.49 -0.53 -3.75
N ALA A 116 -11.38 -0.04 -2.52
CA ALA A 116 -12.46 0.16 -1.55
C ALA A 116 -12.86 1.65 -1.39
N GLY A 117 -12.11 2.57 -2.00
CA GLY A 117 -12.34 4.02 -1.97
C GLY A 117 -11.82 4.68 -3.25
N PRO A 118 -12.62 5.42 -4.05
CA PRO A 118 -13.95 5.95 -3.75
C PRO A 118 -15.00 4.84 -3.56
N LEU A 119 -15.81 4.97 -2.52
CA LEU A 119 -16.94 4.06 -2.31
C LEU A 119 -18.04 4.39 -3.33
N GLY A 120 -18.31 5.68 -3.56
CA GLY A 120 -19.26 6.13 -4.57
C GLY A 120 -20.29 7.14 -4.05
N ARG A 121 -19.87 8.09 -3.19
CA ARG A 121 -20.73 9.20 -2.73
C ARG A 121 -21.38 9.96 -3.89
N SER A 122 -20.64 10.15 -4.98
CA SER A 122 -21.11 10.83 -6.19
C SER A 122 -21.07 9.87 -7.38
N PRO A 123 -22.14 9.76 -8.18
CA PRO A 123 -22.11 8.97 -9.42
C PRO A 123 -21.16 9.57 -10.48
N PHE A 124 -20.73 10.82 -10.30
CA PHE A 124 -19.75 11.50 -11.16
C PHE A 124 -18.29 11.27 -10.73
N GLY A 125 -18.05 10.40 -9.73
CA GLY A 125 -16.70 10.05 -9.31
C GLY A 125 -15.93 9.38 -10.44
N GLY A 126 -14.85 10.02 -10.91
CA GLY A 126 -14.08 9.58 -12.08
C GLY A 126 -13.39 8.22 -11.94
N ARG A 127 -13.31 7.69 -10.70
CA ARG A 127 -12.65 6.42 -10.37
C ARG A 127 -13.57 5.41 -9.66
N ASN A 128 -14.87 5.66 -9.57
CA ASN A 128 -15.82 4.71 -8.96
C ASN A 128 -15.77 3.34 -9.64
N TRP A 129 -15.50 3.32 -10.94
CA TRP A 129 -15.40 2.10 -11.74
C TRP A 129 -14.23 1.19 -11.33
N GLU A 130 -13.20 1.73 -10.68
CA GLU A 130 -12.07 0.93 -10.18
C GLU A 130 -12.43 0.11 -8.94
N GLY A 131 -13.43 0.56 -8.17
CA GLY A 131 -14.00 -0.13 -7.01
C GLY A 131 -15.23 -0.94 -7.37
N PHE A 132 -16.01 -1.35 -6.37
CA PHE A 132 -17.10 -2.33 -6.56
C PHE A 132 -18.49 -1.69 -6.59
N SER A 133 -18.93 -1.10 -5.49
CA SER A 133 -20.30 -0.60 -5.31
C SER A 133 -20.35 0.55 -4.31
N PRO A 134 -21.30 1.51 -4.45
CA PRO A 134 -21.58 2.48 -3.39
C PRO A 134 -22.16 1.85 -2.12
N ASP A 135 -22.62 0.59 -2.17
CA ASP A 135 -23.08 -0.15 -1.00
C ASP A 135 -21.92 -0.73 -0.20
N ALA A 136 -21.83 -0.36 1.08
CA ALA A 136 -20.72 -0.75 1.96
C ALA A 136 -20.67 -2.26 2.24
N TYR A 137 -21.82 -2.94 2.31
CA TYR A 137 -21.86 -4.38 2.58
C TYR A 137 -21.35 -5.17 1.38
N LEU A 138 -21.91 -4.90 0.19
CA LEU A 138 -21.47 -5.53 -1.05
C LEU A 138 -19.99 -5.26 -1.33
N SER A 139 -19.55 -4.00 -1.18
CA SER A 139 -18.13 -3.66 -1.34
C SER A 139 -17.25 -4.35 -0.31
N GLY A 140 -17.69 -4.45 0.95
CA GLY A 140 -16.94 -5.15 2.00
C GLY A 140 -16.72 -6.64 1.67
N GLU A 141 -17.79 -7.35 1.29
CA GLU A 141 -17.71 -8.77 0.92
C GLU A 141 -16.84 -8.99 -0.32
N LEU A 142 -16.99 -8.16 -1.36
CA LEU A 142 -16.23 -8.28 -2.60
C LEU A 142 -14.75 -7.91 -2.42
N VAL A 143 -14.44 -6.89 -1.62
CA VAL A 143 -13.06 -6.53 -1.27
C VAL A 143 -12.41 -7.70 -0.52
N ALA A 144 -13.10 -8.30 0.45
CA ALA A 144 -12.57 -9.40 1.25
C ALA A 144 -12.16 -10.61 0.37
N VAL A 145 -13.05 -11.07 -0.50
CA VAL A 145 -12.75 -12.22 -1.38
C VAL A 145 -11.74 -11.88 -2.47
N THR A 146 -11.66 -10.61 -2.89
CA THR A 146 -10.63 -10.14 -3.83
C THR A 146 -9.24 -10.13 -3.19
N VAL A 147 -9.13 -9.66 -1.94
CA VAL A 147 -7.88 -9.71 -1.17
C VAL A 147 -7.43 -11.17 -0.97
N GLN A 148 -8.36 -12.05 -0.59
CA GLN A 148 -8.07 -13.49 -0.45
C GLN A 148 -7.57 -14.10 -1.77
N GLY A 149 -8.23 -13.80 -2.90
CA GLY A 149 -7.81 -14.28 -4.21
C GLY A 149 -6.42 -13.81 -4.60
N ILE A 150 -6.11 -12.51 -4.46
CA ILE A 150 -4.77 -11.96 -4.74
C ILE A 150 -3.71 -12.64 -3.85
N GLN A 151 -3.95 -12.71 -2.54
CA GLN A 151 -3.01 -13.30 -1.59
C GLN A 151 -2.82 -14.81 -1.78
N SER A 152 -3.85 -15.53 -2.24
CA SER A 152 -3.73 -16.96 -2.57
C SER A 152 -2.80 -17.23 -3.76
N ALA A 153 -2.51 -16.22 -4.58
CA ALA A 153 -1.50 -16.28 -5.65
C ALA A 153 -0.07 -15.94 -5.16
N GLY A 154 0.13 -15.67 -3.87
CA GLY A 154 1.43 -15.30 -3.30
C GLY A 154 1.82 -13.82 -3.51
N VAL A 155 0.85 -12.94 -3.78
CA VAL A 155 1.08 -11.50 -3.97
C VAL A 155 0.34 -10.70 -2.91
N GLN A 156 0.95 -9.63 -2.40
CA GLN A 156 0.33 -8.75 -1.41
C GLN A 156 -0.78 -7.91 -2.07
N ALA A 157 -1.88 -7.69 -1.35
CA ALA A 157 -2.92 -6.76 -1.76
C ALA A 157 -2.79 -5.43 -0.99
N ALA A 158 -2.59 -4.32 -1.70
CA ALA A 158 -2.62 -2.98 -1.13
C ALA A 158 -3.99 -2.34 -1.40
N THR A 159 -4.96 -2.68 -0.55
CA THR A 159 -6.34 -2.15 -0.64
C THR A 159 -6.34 -0.63 -0.50
N LYS A 160 -6.98 0.07 -1.45
CA LYS A 160 -6.90 1.53 -1.58
C LYS A 160 -8.23 2.18 -1.97
N HIS A 161 -8.42 3.49 -1.93
CA HIS A 161 -7.61 4.48 -1.25
C HIS A 161 -8.26 4.71 0.11
N TYR A 162 -7.51 4.45 1.16
CA TYR A 162 -7.97 4.66 2.53
C TYR A 162 -7.79 6.15 2.87
N ILE A 163 -8.83 6.92 3.15
CA ILE A 163 -10.28 6.66 3.04
C ILE A 163 -10.98 7.97 2.65
N ALA A 164 -12.24 7.91 2.23
CA ALA A 164 -13.06 9.07 1.87
C ALA A 164 -12.47 9.94 0.74
N ASN A 165 -11.67 9.32 -0.14
CA ASN A 165 -11.25 9.89 -1.41
C ASN A 165 -12.41 9.76 -2.43
N GLU A 166 -13.48 10.51 -2.21
CA GLU A 166 -14.75 10.39 -2.94
C GLU A 166 -14.86 11.29 -4.18
N GLN A 167 -13.83 12.08 -4.49
CA GLN A 167 -13.80 12.94 -5.67
C GLN A 167 -12.38 13.17 -6.19
N GLU A 168 -12.24 13.24 -7.51
CA GLU A 168 -10.95 13.52 -8.15
C GLU A 168 -10.60 15.01 -8.16
N ILE A 169 -11.61 15.87 -8.20
CA ILE A 169 -11.43 17.33 -8.22
C ILE A 169 -10.82 17.75 -6.88
N GLN A 170 -9.68 18.46 -6.94
CA GLN A 170 -8.93 18.92 -5.77
C GLN A 170 -8.39 17.81 -4.84
N ARG A 171 -8.15 16.60 -5.37
CA ARG A 171 -7.40 15.56 -4.62
C ARG A 171 -5.91 15.90 -4.43
N ASN A 172 -5.37 16.74 -5.31
CA ASN A 172 -4.05 17.36 -5.23
C ASN A 172 -4.20 18.87 -5.32
N PRO A 173 -3.22 19.66 -4.84
CA PRO A 173 -3.23 21.11 -5.03
C PRO A 173 -3.29 21.46 -6.52
N THR A 174 -4.03 22.52 -6.85
CA THR A 174 -4.17 23.04 -8.22
C THR A 174 -3.85 24.52 -8.25
N PHE A 175 -3.70 25.09 -9.45
CA PHE A 175 -3.49 26.53 -9.61
C PHE A 175 -4.71 27.19 -10.20
N SER A 176 -5.15 28.30 -9.61
CA SER A 176 -6.14 29.18 -10.20
C SER A 176 -5.60 29.91 -11.44
N ALA A 177 -6.47 30.59 -12.19
CA ALA A 177 -6.08 31.39 -13.35
C ALA A 177 -5.06 32.51 -13.01
N ASN A 178 -5.08 33.04 -11.79
CA ASN A 178 -4.12 34.01 -11.27
C ASN A 178 -2.92 33.37 -10.55
N ARG A 179 -2.66 32.07 -10.75
CA ARG A 179 -1.55 31.29 -10.17
C ARG A 179 -1.54 31.22 -8.63
N THR A 180 -2.68 31.43 -8.00
CA THR A 180 -2.84 31.14 -6.58
C THR A 180 -2.96 29.62 -6.39
N ILE A 181 -2.25 29.08 -5.41
CA ILE A 181 -2.38 27.66 -5.05
C ILE A 181 -3.74 27.47 -4.40
N ILE A 182 -4.50 26.51 -4.93
CA ILE A 182 -5.71 25.99 -4.32
C ILE A 182 -5.32 24.66 -3.69
N GLU A 183 -5.38 24.60 -2.37
CA GLU A 183 -4.98 23.42 -1.60
C GLU A 183 -5.86 22.20 -1.89
N ALA A 184 -5.31 21.01 -1.62
CA ALA A 184 -6.05 19.77 -1.71
C ALA A 184 -7.10 19.65 -0.60
N ILE A 185 -8.20 18.95 -0.89
CA ILE A 185 -9.16 18.53 0.14
C ILE A 185 -8.67 17.22 0.75
N SER A 186 -8.49 17.19 2.07
CA SER A 186 -8.03 16.01 2.81
C SER A 186 -9.13 15.41 3.68
N SER A 187 -9.15 14.08 3.76
CA SER A 187 -9.97 13.31 4.69
C SER A 187 -9.03 12.62 5.69
N ASN A 188 -9.20 12.88 6.99
CA ASN A 188 -8.38 12.27 8.03
C ASN A 188 -9.25 11.40 8.93
N ILE A 189 -9.05 10.08 8.89
CA ILE A 189 -9.76 9.06 9.68
C ILE A 189 -8.70 8.06 10.18
N ASP A 190 -8.85 7.61 11.43
CA ASP A 190 -7.89 6.78 12.17
C ASP A 190 -7.85 5.31 11.70
N ASP A 191 -6.67 4.69 11.61
CA ASP A 191 -6.46 3.30 11.11
C ASP A 191 -5.49 2.46 11.97
N LYS A 192 -5.53 1.12 11.80
CA LYS A 192 -4.67 0.15 12.49
C LYS A 192 -3.88 -0.81 11.56
N GLY A 193 -3.82 -0.55 10.25
CA GLY A 193 -3.04 -1.34 9.27
C GLY A 193 -1.57 -0.92 9.11
N TYR A 194 -0.92 -1.36 8.02
CA TYR A 194 0.29 -0.69 7.53
C TYR A 194 -0.04 0.18 6.34
N VAL A 195 0.40 1.44 6.36
CA VAL A 195 -0.09 2.47 5.45
C VAL A 195 1.00 2.85 4.45
N VAL A 196 0.72 2.61 3.18
CA VAL A 196 1.54 3.08 2.05
C VAL A 196 0.90 4.37 1.52
N SER A 197 1.69 5.42 1.29
CA SER A 197 1.17 6.63 0.67
C SER A 197 0.75 6.35 -0.77
N ASP A 198 -0.36 6.94 -1.23
CA ASP A 198 -0.55 7.12 -2.67
C ASP A 198 0.63 7.95 -3.22
N CYS A 199 0.89 7.86 -4.52
CA CYS A 199 2.01 8.56 -5.13
C CYS A 199 1.92 10.06 -4.82
N PHE A 200 2.91 10.57 -4.08
CA PHE A 200 3.03 11.97 -3.63
C PHE A 200 2.01 12.42 -2.58
N ALA A 201 1.28 11.50 -1.93
CA ALA A 201 0.33 11.83 -0.88
C ALA A 201 0.98 12.00 0.51
N ALA A 202 2.28 11.70 0.65
CA ALA A 202 3.04 12.06 1.84
C ALA A 202 3.37 13.56 1.82
N HIS A 203 2.93 14.30 2.83
CA HIS A 203 3.14 15.76 2.93
C HIS A 203 4.06 16.19 4.08
N ALA A 204 4.59 15.23 4.86
CA ALA A 204 5.57 15.48 5.91
C ALA A 204 6.47 14.24 6.12
N GLY A 205 7.61 14.45 6.80
CA GLY A 205 8.52 13.37 7.22
C GLY A 205 8.08 12.77 8.56
N VAL A 206 8.75 13.16 9.65
CA VAL A 206 8.48 12.69 11.02
C VAL A 206 7.00 12.79 11.43
N PRO A 207 6.26 13.89 11.16
CA PRO A 207 4.84 13.95 11.52
C PRO A 207 4.00 12.86 10.85
N SER A 208 4.25 12.57 9.57
CA SER A 208 3.53 11.48 8.86
C SER A 208 3.91 10.11 9.40
N ALA A 209 5.19 9.88 9.72
CA ALA A 209 5.63 8.63 10.33
C ALA A 209 4.98 8.38 11.71
N ASN A 210 4.92 9.41 12.56
CA ASN A 210 4.29 9.33 13.88
C ASN A 210 2.75 9.25 13.81
N ALA A 211 2.15 9.73 12.72
CA ALA A 211 0.72 9.63 12.47
C ALA A 211 0.27 8.29 11.86
N GLY A 212 1.21 7.36 11.61
CA GLY A 212 0.90 6.00 11.15
C GLY A 212 1.26 5.67 9.69
N LEU A 213 1.89 6.59 8.94
CA LEU A 213 2.43 6.26 7.62
C LEU A 213 3.64 5.33 7.78
N ASP A 214 3.66 4.19 7.08
CA ASP A 214 4.75 3.21 7.16
C ASP A 214 5.67 3.20 5.93
N MET A 215 5.17 3.58 4.76
CA MET A 215 5.96 3.59 3.52
C MET A 215 5.64 4.81 2.65
N ASN A 216 6.68 5.54 2.25
CA ASN A 216 6.58 6.68 1.35
C ASN A 216 6.84 6.25 -0.10
N MET A 217 5.82 6.41 -0.96
CA MET A 217 5.88 6.12 -2.39
C MET A 217 5.58 7.36 -3.24
N PRO A 218 6.31 7.56 -4.37
CA PRO A 218 7.40 6.73 -4.90
C PRO A 218 8.76 7.03 -4.22
N GLY A 219 8.75 7.67 -3.05
CA GLY A 219 9.93 8.13 -2.33
C GLY A 219 10.30 9.57 -2.65
N SER A 220 10.19 10.00 -3.91
CA SER A 220 10.41 11.39 -4.32
C SER A 220 9.18 12.27 -4.01
N MET A 221 9.40 13.55 -3.69
CA MET A 221 8.33 14.54 -3.52
C MET A 221 7.65 14.99 -4.83
N ASN A 222 8.20 14.67 -6.01
CA ASN A 222 7.54 14.96 -7.28
C ASN A 222 7.90 13.97 -8.41
N PHE A 223 7.20 14.09 -9.53
CA PHE A 223 7.33 13.24 -10.73
C PHE A 223 8.66 13.41 -11.48
N LEU A 224 9.44 14.45 -11.21
CA LEU A 224 10.72 14.69 -11.88
C LEU A 224 11.80 13.94 -11.10
N GLY A 225 12.30 12.85 -11.68
CA GLY A 225 13.33 12.00 -11.07
C GLY A 225 14.50 12.82 -10.50
N LYS A 226 14.88 12.51 -9.25
CA LYS A 226 15.78 13.27 -8.34
C LYS A 226 15.16 14.54 -7.73
N SER A 227 13.98 14.41 -7.11
CA SER A 227 13.55 15.39 -6.11
C SER A 227 13.90 14.91 -4.71
N ALA A 228 13.99 15.85 -3.74
CA ALA A 228 14.12 15.50 -2.34
C ALA A 228 12.96 14.59 -1.87
N SER A 229 13.18 13.87 -0.78
CA SER A 229 12.22 12.94 -0.16
C SER A 229 11.83 13.44 1.23
N TYR A 230 10.60 13.18 1.66
CA TYR A 230 10.25 13.32 3.08
C TYR A 230 10.88 12.22 3.94
N PHE A 231 11.22 11.07 3.33
CA PHE A 231 11.79 9.89 3.98
C PHE A 231 13.27 9.71 3.55
N GLY A 232 13.81 8.48 3.56
CA GLY A 232 15.20 8.19 3.22
C GLY A 232 16.20 8.74 4.24
N GLU A 233 17.20 9.51 3.77
CA GLU A 233 18.22 10.13 4.64
C GLU A 233 17.60 11.02 5.73
N ASN A 234 16.45 11.64 5.46
CA ASN A 234 15.74 12.45 6.44
C ASN A 234 15.22 11.62 7.63
N ILE A 235 14.84 10.36 7.42
CA ILE A 235 14.47 9.44 8.51
C ILE A 235 15.72 9.04 9.31
N THR A 236 16.83 8.76 8.61
CA THR A 236 18.11 8.46 9.27
C THR A 236 18.54 9.62 10.17
N ALA A 237 18.46 10.86 9.67
CA ALA A 237 18.74 12.06 10.44
C ALA A 237 17.78 12.24 11.62
N ALA A 238 16.47 11.99 11.42
CA ALA A 238 15.46 12.10 12.46
C ALA A 238 15.64 11.09 13.61
N VAL A 239 16.08 9.86 13.31
CA VAL A 239 16.39 8.89 14.36
C VAL A 239 17.67 9.30 15.11
N ASN A 240 18.72 9.69 14.38
CA ASN A 240 19.98 10.12 14.99
C ASN A 240 19.84 11.36 15.88
N ASN A 241 18.92 12.28 15.55
CA ASN A 241 18.66 13.48 16.35
C ASN A 241 17.53 13.31 17.38
N GLY A 242 16.94 12.11 17.48
CA GLY A 242 15.89 11.77 18.44
C GLY A 242 14.49 12.29 18.13
N SER A 243 14.26 12.91 16.97
CA SER A 243 12.92 13.38 16.56
C SER A 243 11.98 12.24 16.14
N LEU A 244 12.53 11.08 15.77
CA LEU A 244 11.80 9.85 15.51
C LEU A 244 12.42 8.72 16.34
N SER A 245 11.60 7.93 17.04
CA SER A 245 12.13 6.80 17.80
C SER A 245 12.59 5.67 16.87
N SER A 246 13.66 4.98 17.24
CA SER A 246 14.10 3.75 16.57
C SER A 246 13.01 2.69 16.59
N ASP A 247 12.26 2.60 17.69
CA ASP A 247 11.17 1.63 17.84
C ASP A 247 10.04 1.88 16.84
N ARG A 248 9.74 3.15 16.52
CA ARG A 248 8.76 3.47 15.48
C ARG A 248 9.27 3.07 14.11
N LEU A 249 10.54 3.37 13.79
CA LEU A 249 11.14 2.94 12.53
C LEU A 249 11.14 1.40 12.39
N ASP A 250 11.48 0.68 13.46
CA ASP A 250 11.47 -0.78 13.47
C ASP A 250 10.06 -1.33 13.27
N ASP A 251 9.04 -0.75 13.91
CA ASP A 251 7.63 -1.09 13.69
C ASP A 251 7.20 -0.88 12.23
N MET A 252 7.60 0.25 11.60
CA MET A 252 7.32 0.51 10.18
C MET A 252 7.91 -0.59 9.28
N VAL A 253 9.19 -0.92 9.47
CA VAL A 253 9.88 -1.91 8.62
C VAL A 253 9.33 -3.32 8.87
N VAL A 254 9.05 -3.67 10.14
CA VAL A 254 8.41 -4.95 10.48
C VAL A 254 7.07 -5.07 9.75
N ARG A 255 6.23 -4.03 9.79
CA ARG A 255 4.93 -4.01 9.10
C ARG A 255 5.04 -4.24 7.59
N VAL A 256 6.06 -3.65 6.94
CA VAL A 256 6.35 -3.86 5.51
C VAL A 256 6.75 -5.32 5.22
N LEU A 257 7.50 -5.95 6.13
CA LEU A 257 8.07 -7.29 5.93
C LEU A 257 7.14 -8.44 6.31
N ILE A 258 6.17 -8.23 7.21
CA ILE A 258 5.23 -9.31 7.58
C ILE A 258 4.55 -9.94 6.34
N PRO A 259 3.91 -9.18 5.41
CA PRO A 259 3.26 -9.80 4.27
C PRO A 259 4.27 -10.44 3.29
N TYR A 260 5.51 -9.94 3.23
CA TYR A 260 6.59 -10.54 2.44
C TYR A 260 6.92 -11.97 2.92
N PHE A 261 7.10 -12.16 4.24
CA PHE A 261 7.34 -13.49 4.82
C PHE A 261 6.08 -14.36 4.85
N HIS A 262 4.91 -13.78 5.16
CA HIS A 262 3.65 -14.52 5.23
C HIS A 262 3.29 -15.18 3.89
N LEU A 263 3.54 -14.47 2.78
CA LEU A 263 3.28 -14.96 1.44
C LEU A 263 4.48 -15.70 0.81
N LYS A 264 5.54 -15.97 1.60
CA LYS A 264 6.74 -16.70 1.19
C LYS A 264 7.45 -16.08 -0.01
N GLN A 265 7.43 -14.75 -0.10
CA GLN A 265 8.11 -14.00 -1.16
C GLN A 265 9.63 -13.94 -0.96
N ASP A 266 10.12 -14.41 0.19
CA ASP A 266 11.52 -14.63 0.49
C ASP A 266 12.10 -15.92 -0.12
N LYS A 267 11.26 -16.76 -0.73
CA LYS A 267 11.63 -18.07 -1.30
C LYS A 267 11.68 -18.09 -2.83
N ASP A 268 11.54 -16.94 -3.47
CA ASP A 268 11.61 -16.80 -4.93
C ASP A 268 13.02 -16.88 -5.51
#